data_AF-A0A0P4W4W9-F1
#
_entry.id   AF-A0A0P4W4W9-F1
#
_cell.length_a   1.000
_cell.length_b   1.000
_cell.length_c   1.000
_cell.angle_alpha   90.00
_cell.angle_beta   90.00
_cell.angle_gamma   90.00
#
_symmetry.space_group_name_H-M   'P 1'
#
loop_
_entity.id
_entity.type
_entity.pdbx_description
1 polymer ?
#
loop_
_entity_poly.entity_id
_entity_poly.type
_entity_poly.pdbx_seq_one_letter_code
_entity_poly.pdbx_strand_id
1 'polypeptide(L)'
;MRGRDSSPSFRREQLLRSEPLPPINVTPYPLSTSTEMAMAMSSEAQALQERVKVLSDIVRELQKARDDNIPHMNNINALSDKIVNEEKLTASSRNKLKMMYERCVTDTEKEVQLMKKALNTVYQIRNIRHDLRIQAKNSGNKETIRRGALMKMLLNCAQTLPLWIGNFGEKPPPLCGAIAPEQNYVAKVNDMVACLVRGSEGEDNWILAEVVSYNPATNKYEVDDIDEEQKERHTLSRRRVYPLPLMRANPEVNPEALYPKGSIVMALYPQTTCFYKAVINRLPTLATEEYEVLFEDPTYADGYSPPLMVAQRYVIQIKDVSKKK
;
A
#
# COMPACT_ATOMS: atom_id res chain seq x y z
N MET A 1 -50.13 -27.43 -19.50
CA MET A 1 -49.72 -27.58 -18.08
C MET A 1 -49.07 -26.28 -17.63
N ARG A 2 -49.65 -25.64 -16.61
CA ARG A 2 -49.08 -24.46 -15.96
C ARG A 2 -47.89 -24.90 -15.10
N GLY A 3 -46.78 -24.20 -15.23
CA GLY A 3 -45.65 -24.25 -14.31
C GLY A 3 -45.06 -22.84 -14.18
N ARG A 4 -45.81 -21.94 -13.54
CA ARG A 4 -45.25 -20.69 -13.00
C ARG A 4 -45.11 -20.89 -11.50
N ASP A 5 -43.97 -21.38 -11.07
CA ASP A 5 -43.44 -21.06 -9.74
C ASP A 5 -42.42 -19.95 -9.93
N SER A 6 -42.92 -18.72 -9.86
CA SER A 6 -42.12 -17.53 -9.65
C SER A 6 -42.76 -16.77 -8.50
N SER A 7 -42.73 -17.37 -7.30
CA SER A 7 -42.88 -16.59 -6.09
C SER A 7 -41.70 -15.60 -6.06
N PRO A 8 -41.91 -14.31 -5.74
CA PRO A 8 -40.80 -13.43 -5.42
C PRO A 8 -40.19 -13.99 -4.14
N SER A 9 -39.16 -14.84 -4.26
CA SER A 9 -38.45 -15.34 -3.09
C SER A 9 -37.98 -14.13 -2.30
N PHE A 10 -38.38 -14.00 -1.04
CA PHE A 10 -37.83 -12.98 -0.15
C PHE A 10 -36.33 -13.25 -0.02
N ARG A 11 -35.52 -12.65 -0.90
CA ARG A 11 -34.06 -12.75 -0.84
C ARG A 11 -33.61 -12.02 0.42
N ARG A 12 -33.06 -12.79 1.35
CA ARG A 12 -32.49 -12.29 2.60
C ARG A 12 -30.98 -12.26 2.47
N GLU A 13 -30.39 -11.08 2.65
CA GLU A 13 -28.97 -10.96 2.96
C GLU A 13 -28.83 -10.81 4.48
N GLN A 14 -28.06 -11.71 5.10
CA GLN A 14 -27.77 -11.60 6.53
C GLN A 14 -26.65 -10.58 6.72
N LEU A 15 -26.91 -9.55 7.52
CA LEU A 15 -25.89 -8.59 7.89
C LEU A 15 -24.97 -9.24 8.93
N LEU A 16 -23.69 -9.42 8.56
CA LEU A 16 -22.66 -10.02 9.39
C LEU A 16 -21.59 -8.98 9.73
N ARG A 17 -20.99 -9.12 10.91
CA ARG A 17 -19.85 -8.29 11.36
C ARG A 17 -18.64 -9.20 11.55
N SER A 18 -17.50 -8.77 11.04
CA SER A 18 -16.22 -9.46 11.26
C SER A 18 -15.75 -9.32 12.71
N GLU A 19 -14.80 -10.18 13.10
CA GLU A 19 -14.08 -10.16 14.39
C GLU A 19 -13.79 -8.71 14.88
N PRO A 20 -13.81 -8.47 16.21
CA PRO A 20 -13.49 -7.15 16.77
C PRO A 20 -12.09 -6.70 16.35
N LEU A 21 -11.89 -5.38 16.29
CA LEU A 21 -10.58 -4.86 15.91
C LEU A 21 -9.55 -5.22 16.98
N PRO A 22 -8.33 -5.67 16.60
CA PRO A 22 -7.30 -5.95 17.57
C PRO A 22 -6.98 -4.67 18.36
N PRO A 23 -6.80 -4.75 19.69
CA PRO A 23 -6.44 -3.59 20.48
C PRO A 23 -5.08 -3.06 20.02
N ILE A 24 -4.99 -1.74 19.78
CA ILE A 24 -3.68 -1.10 19.57
C ILE A 24 -3.02 -0.97 20.93
N ASN A 25 -1.91 -1.69 21.11
CA ASN A 25 -1.11 -1.55 22.32
C ASN A 25 -0.38 -0.20 22.30
N VAL A 26 -0.73 0.68 23.24
CA VAL A 26 -0.05 1.95 23.49
C VAL A 26 0.96 1.75 24.61
N THR A 27 1.78 0.71 24.52
CA THR A 27 3.02 0.73 25.29
C THR A 27 3.82 1.93 24.79
N PRO A 28 4.33 2.80 25.68
CA PRO A 28 5.38 3.74 25.32
C PRO A 28 6.44 2.94 24.56
N TYR A 29 6.93 3.50 23.45
CA TYR A 29 8.03 2.91 22.71
C TYR A 29 9.10 2.47 23.72
N PRO A 30 9.43 1.16 23.86
CA PRO A 30 10.41 0.74 24.84
C PRO A 30 11.73 1.37 24.44
N LEU A 31 12.18 2.34 25.24
CA LEU A 31 13.44 3.04 25.06
C LEU A 31 14.57 2.02 25.30
N SER A 32 15.12 1.50 24.21
CA SER A 32 16.35 0.72 24.21
C SER A 32 17.51 1.66 24.52
N THR A 33 18.42 1.21 25.38
CA THR A 33 19.46 2.03 26.01
C THR A 33 20.47 2.64 25.02
N SER A 34 20.92 3.83 25.40
CA SER A 34 21.98 4.70 24.86
C SER A 34 21.66 5.63 23.68
N THR A 35 21.08 5.19 22.57
CA THR A 35 20.83 6.08 21.40
C THR A 35 19.41 6.69 21.39
N GLU A 36 18.43 5.97 21.93
CA GLU A 36 17.02 6.42 21.93
C GLU A 36 16.68 7.36 23.09
N MET A 37 17.46 7.35 24.18
CA MET A 37 17.35 8.36 25.25
C MET A 37 17.66 9.78 24.76
N ALA A 38 18.53 9.92 23.75
CA ALA A 38 18.75 11.19 23.07
C ALA A 38 17.59 11.57 22.14
N MET A 39 16.94 10.60 21.48
CA MET A 39 15.75 10.82 20.66
C MET A 39 14.52 11.17 21.50
N ALA A 40 14.36 10.63 22.70
CA ALA A 40 13.26 10.93 23.63
C ALA A 40 13.19 12.42 24.04
N MET A 41 14.25 13.19 23.80
CA MET A 41 14.33 14.64 24.05
C MET A 41 14.07 15.50 22.80
N SER A 42 13.90 14.91 21.61
CA SER A 42 13.57 15.63 20.38
C SER A 42 12.06 15.90 20.27
N SER A 43 11.70 17.08 19.76
CA SER A 43 10.33 17.48 19.44
C SER A 43 9.59 16.47 18.56
N GLU A 44 10.29 15.81 17.66
CA GLU A 44 9.76 14.85 16.70
C GLU A 44 9.42 13.51 17.34
N ALA A 45 10.18 13.07 18.34
CA ALA A 45 9.84 11.86 19.11
C ALA A 45 8.60 12.10 19.99
N GLN A 46 8.46 13.30 20.55
CA GLN A 46 7.23 13.70 21.26
C GLN A 46 6.03 13.75 20.30
N ALA A 47 6.21 14.35 19.11
CA ALA A 47 5.19 14.36 18.08
C ALA A 47 4.79 12.94 17.62
N LEU A 48 5.75 12.03 17.50
CA LEU A 48 5.49 10.62 17.19
C LEU A 48 4.62 9.97 18.27
N GLN A 49 4.98 10.12 19.54
CA GLN A 49 4.24 9.57 20.68
C GLN A 49 2.82 10.14 20.75
N GLU A 50 2.66 11.45 20.51
CA GLU A 50 1.35 12.11 20.47
C GLU A 50 0.47 11.53 19.34
N ARG A 51 1.03 11.33 18.14
CA ARG A 51 0.29 10.73 17.02
C ARG A 51 -0.10 9.28 17.30
N VAL A 52 0.73 8.50 17.98
CA VAL A 52 0.39 7.12 18.40
C VAL A 52 -0.77 7.14 19.41
N LYS A 53 -0.79 8.09 20.35
CA LYS A 53 -1.92 8.28 21.27
C LYS A 53 -3.22 8.62 20.53
N VAL A 54 -3.16 9.57 19.59
CA VAL A 54 -4.30 9.92 18.73
C VAL A 54 -4.82 8.71 17.96
N LEU A 55 -3.93 7.88 17.40
CA LEU A 55 -4.32 6.66 16.69
C LEU A 55 -5.07 5.68 17.61
N SER A 56 -4.56 5.47 18.83
CA SER A 56 -5.23 4.62 19.82
C SER A 56 -6.62 5.14 20.18
N ASP A 57 -6.75 6.44 20.43
CA ASP A 57 -8.03 7.04 20.78
C ASP A 57 -9.06 6.87 19.64
N ILE A 58 -8.63 7.06 18.39
CA ILE A 58 -9.47 6.81 17.21
C ILE A 58 -9.89 5.33 17.12
N VAL A 59 -8.99 4.38 17.38
CA VAL A 59 -9.34 2.96 17.33
C VAL A 59 -10.30 2.56 18.44
N ARG A 60 -10.16 3.12 19.65
CA ARG A 60 -11.14 2.94 20.73
C ARG A 60 -12.50 3.53 20.35
N GLU A 61 -12.53 4.72 19.77
CA GLU A 61 -13.76 5.35 19.29
C GLU A 61 -14.42 4.53 18.16
N LEU A 62 -13.62 3.99 17.24
CA LEU A 62 -14.09 3.11 16.18
C LEU A 62 -14.66 1.82 16.76
N GLN A 63 -14.00 1.17 17.72
CA GLN A 63 -14.52 -0.03 18.36
C GLN A 63 -15.83 0.26 19.10
N LYS A 64 -15.93 1.39 19.80
CA LYS A 64 -17.19 1.81 20.44
C LYS A 64 -18.31 2.01 19.40
N ALA A 65 -18.04 2.73 18.31
CA ALA A 65 -19.02 2.90 17.23
C ALA A 65 -19.44 1.55 16.63
N ARG A 66 -18.48 0.63 16.47
CA ARG A 66 -18.73 -0.74 16.03
C ARG A 66 -19.68 -1.49 16.97
N ASP A 67 -19.46 -1.40 18.27
CA ASP A 67 -20.27 -2.07 19.28
C ASP A 67 -21.69 -1.49 19.35
N ASP A 68 -21.80 -0.15 19.30
CA ASP A 68 -23.08 0.57 19.28
C ASP A 68 -23.95 0.19 18.06
N ASN A 69 -23.34 -0.22 16.95
CA ASN A 69 -24.02 -0.59 15.71
C ASN A 69 -24.50 -2.06 15.67
N ILE A 70 -23.97 -2.94 16.54
CA ILE A 70 -24.36 -4.37 16.59
C ILE A 70 -25.87 -4.55 16.82
N PRO A 71 -26.50 -3.89 17.81
CA PRO A 71 -27.95 -4.02 18.02
C PRO A 71 -28.78 -3.59 16.80
N HIS A 72 -28.34 -2.56 16.06
CA HIS A 72 -29.05 -2.10 14.86
C HIS A 72 -29.04 -3.17 13.76
N MET A 73 -27.89 -3.80 13.51
CA MET A 73 -27.78 -4.92 12.56
C MET A 73 -28.62 -6.12 12.98
N ASN A 74 -28.59 -6.49 14.27
CA ASN A 74 -29.39 -7.59 14.81
C ASN A 74 -30.89 -7.34 14.68
N ASN A 75 -31.34 -6.10 14.88
CA ASN A 75 -32.74 -5.71 14.69
C ASN A 75 -33.19 -5.82 13.23
N ILE A 76 -32.33 -5.45 12.28
CA ILE A 76 -32.61 -5.62 10.84
C ILE A 76 -32.72 -7.10 10.50
N ASN A 77 -31.74 -7.90 10.92
CA ASN A 77 -31.77 -9.35 10.72
C ASN A 77 -33.08 -9.93 11.30
N ALA A 78 -33.39 -9.68 12.57
CA ALA A 78 -34.60 -10.21 13.21
C ALA A 78 -35.90 -9.79 12.50
N LEU A 79 -35.99 -8.57 11.98
CA LEU A 79 -37.17 -8.12 11.22
C LEU A 79 -37.24 -8.76 9.83
N SER A 80 -36.10 -8.91 9.16
CA SER A 80 -35.99 -9.60 7.87
C SER A 80 -36.44 -11.06 8.01
N ASP A 81 -36.03 -11.73 9.09
CA ASP A 81 -36.35 -13.13 9.38
C ASP A 81 -37.84 -13.33 9.57
N LYS A 82 -38.50 -12.41 10.28
CA LYS A 82 -39.96 -12.43 10.43
C LYS A 82 -40.66 -12.28 9.08
N ILE A 83 -40.20 -11.38 8.23
CA ILE A 83 -40.81 -11.16 6.90
C ILE A 83 -40.65 -12.39 6.00
N VAL A 84 -39.48 -13.03 6.03
CA VAL A 84 -39.23 -14.27 5.29
C VAL A 84 -40.10 -15.41 5.83
N ASN A 85 -40.13 -15.60 7.16
CA ASN A 85 -40.89 -16.68 7.78
C ASN A 85 -42.41 -16.53 7.61
N GLU A 86 -42.91 -15.29 7.64
CA GLU A 86 -44.33 -14.99 7.43
C GLU A 86 -44.70 -14.87 5.94
N GLU A 87 -43.71 -14.92 5.04
CA GLU A 87 -43.82 -14.65 3.60
C GLU A 87 -44.66 -13.39 3.28
N LYS A 88 -44.58 -12.38 4.16
CA LYS A 88 -45.49 -11.24 4.15
C LYS A 88 -44.76 -9.93 4.38
N LEU A 89 -44.72 -9.10 3.33
CA LEU A 89 -44.21 -7.74 3.39
C LEU A 89 -45.34 -6.72 3.44
N THR A 90 -45.68 -6.27 4.64
CA THR A 90 -46.64 -5.18 4.85
C THR A 90 -46.01 -3.82 4.53
N ALA A 91 -46.83 -2.81 4.23
CA ALA A 91 -46.35 -1.43 4.04
C ALA A 91 -45.63 -0.90 5.30
N SER A 92 -46.13 -1.27 6.49
CA SER A 92 -45.53 -0.90 7.78
C SER A 92 -44.14 -1.52 7.96
N SER A 93 -43.99 -2.83 7.74
CA SER A 93 -42.71 -3.51 7.87
C SER A 93 -41.69 -3.04 6.81
N ARG A 94 -42.15 -2.72 5.60
CA ARG A 94 -41.32 -2.09 4.56
C ARG A 94 -40.78 -0.73 4.99
N ASN A 95 -41.64 0.17 5.48
CA ASN A 95 -41.21 1.50 5.94
C ASN A 95 -40.24 1.40 7.12
N LYS A 96 -40.52 0.48 8.06
CA LYS A 96 -39.65 0.23 9.21
C LYS A 96 -38.26 -0.28 8.78
N LEU A 97 -38.21 -1.25 7.86
CA LEU A 97 -36.94 -1.73 7.30
C LEU A 97 -36.16 -0.61 6.62
N LYS A 98 -36.84 0.21 5.80
CA LYS A 98 -36.20 1.34 5.11
C LYS A 98 -35.53 2.29 6.10
N MET A 99 -36.23 2.69 7.17
CA MET A 99 -35.67 3.54 8.22
C MET A 99 -34.48 2.89 8.93
N MET A 100 -34.54 1.58 9.20
CA MET A 100 -33.43 0.86 9.81
C MET A 100 -32.20 0.80 8.89
N TYR A 101 -32.39 0.58 7.59
CA TYR A 101 -31.30 0.61 6.61
C TYR A 101 -30.70 2.01 6.48
N GLU A 102 -31.51 3.07 6.39
CA GLU A 102 -31.02 4.46 6.36
C GLU A 102 -30.16 4.78 7.60
N ARG A 103 -30.59 4.30 8.77
CA ARG A 103 -29.81 4.42 10.01
C ARG A 103 -28.49 3.64 9.93
N CYS A 104 -28.53 2.38 9.48
CA CYS A 104 -27.35 1.53 9.35
C CYS A 104 -26.33 2.11 8.35
N VAL A 105 -26.79 2.75 7.27
CA VAL A 105 -25.94 3.48 6.32
C VAL A 105 -25.22 4.62 7.05
N THR A 106 -25.95 5.46 7.78
CA THR A 106 -25.37 6.58 8.55
C THR A 106 -24.33 6.10 9.57
N ASP A 107 -24.66 5.01 10.27
CA ASP A 107 -23.80 4.38 11.26
C ASP A 107 -22.52 3.81 10.63
N THR A 108 -22.63 3.21 9.44
CA THR A 108 -21.49 2.68 8.67
C THR A 108 -20.62 3.82 8.11
N GLU A 109 -21.23 4.91 7.64
CA GLU A 109 -20.50 6.10 7.19
C GLU A 109 -19.63 6.67 8.31
N LYS A 110 -20.16 6.72 9.54
CA LYS A 110 -19.37 7.14 10.73
C LYS A 110 -18.18 6.21 10.98
N GLU A 111 -18.37 4.90 10.91
CA GLU A 111 -17.27 3.92 11.03
C GLU A 111 -16.20 4.13 9.95
N VAL A 112 -16.62 4.33 8.69
CA VAL A 112 -15.71 4.60 7.55
C VAL A 112 -14.91 5.88 7.76
N GLN A 113 -15.53 6.95 8.27
CA GLN A 113 -14.82 8.21 8.56
C GLN A 113 -13.75 8.01 9.65
N LEU A 114 -14.06 7.26 10.71
CA LEU A 114 -13.10 6.94 11.76
C LEU A 114 -11.93 6.08 11.22
N MET A 115 -12.22 5.09 10.37
CA MET A 115 -11.17 4.30 9.69
C MET A 115 -10.26 5.17 8.81
N LYS A 116 -10.83 6.06 8.00
CA LYS A 116 -10.06 7.01 7.17
C LYS A 116 -9.16 7.91 8.04
N LYS A 117 -9.69 8.40 9.17
CA LYS A 117 -8.91 9.20 10.14
C LYS A 117 -7.77 8.41 10.79
N ALA A 118 -8.00 7.14 11.13
CA ALA A 118 -6.97 6.24 11.66
C ALA A 118 -5.85 6.02 10.64
N LEU A 119 -6.21 5.70 9.38
CA LEU A 119 -5.25 5.50 8.29
C LEU A 119 -4.42 6.74 8.02
N ASN A 120 -5.04 7.92 8.00
CA ASN A 120 -4.31 9.19 7.86
C ASN A 120 -3.31 9.40 9.01
N THR A 121 -3.70 9.09 10.25
CA THR A 121 -2.79 9.15 11.41
C THR A 121 -1.62 8.18 11.26
N VAL A 122 -1.85 6.96 10.74
CA VAL A 122 -0.76 6.01 10.42
C VAL A 122 0.20 6.59 9.38
N TYR A 123 -0.30 7.28 8.35
CA TYR A 123 0.56 7.94 7.37
C TYR A 123 1.40 9.06 7.98
N GLN A 124 0.81 9.87 8.86
CA GLN A 124 1.55 10.90 9.61
C GLN A 124 2.66 10.30 10.47
N ILE A 125 2.37 9.22 11.20
CA ILE A 125 3.37 8.47 12.00
C ILE A 125 4.51 7.98 11.11
N ARG A 126 4.19 7.41 9.94
CA ARG A 126 5.19 6.91 8.99
C ARG A 126 6.06 8.03 8.43
N ASN A 127 5.48 9.19 8.12
CA ASN A 127 6.21 10.36 7.65
C ASN A 127 7.17 10.89 8.73
N ILE A 128 6.71 11.06 9.98
CA ILE A 128 7.58 11.48 11.09
C ILE A 128 8.76 10.51 11.26
N ARG A 129 8.51 9.20 11.20
CA ARG A 129 9.58 8.18 11.26
C ARG A 129 10.52 8.22 10.07
N HIS A 130 10.03 8.59 8.90
CA HIS A 130 10.86 8.79 7.72
C HIS A 130 11.75 10.03 7.89
N ASP A 131 11.18 11.16 8.30
CA ASP A 131 11.91 12.42 8.51
C ASP A 131 13.01 12.25 9.57
N LEU A 132 12.72 11.58 10.69
CA LEU A 132 13.72 11.22 11.71
C LEU A 132 14.89 10.42 11.14
N ARG A 133 14.62 9.49 10.21
CA ARG A 133 15.67 8.71 9.53
C ARG A 133 16.53 9.59 8.64
N ILE A 134 15.91 10.49 7.88
CA ILE A 134 16.63 11.43 7.00
C ILE A 134 17.48 12.41 7.82
N GLN A 135 16.96 12.94 8.92
CA GLN A 135 17.72 13.81 9.83
C GLN A 135 18.93 13.08 10.41
N ALA A 136 18.77 11.83 10.85
CA ALA A 136 19.88 11.01 11.35
C ALA A 136 20.96 10.75 10.27
N LYS A 137 20.55 10.52 9.02
CA LYS A 137 21.47 10.39 7.88
C LYS A 137 22.25 11.69 7.63
N ASN A 138 21.57 12.84 7.71
CA ASN A 138 22.16 14.16 7.46
C ASN A 138 23.06 14.66 8.59
N SER A 139 22.83 14.25 9.84
CA SER A 139 23.64 14.64 11.00
C SER A 139 25.02 13.97 11.05
N GLY A 140 25.41 13.25 10.00
CA GLY A 140 26.71 12.59 9.89
C GLY A 140 26.76 11.21 10.52
N ASN A 141 25.62 10.65 10.97
CA ASN A 141 25.52 9.26 11.39
C ASN A 141 25.54 8.35 10.15
N LYS A 142 26.71 8.27 9.52
CA LYS A 142 27.01 7.45 8.34
C LYS A 142 27.38 6.02 8.75
N GLU A 143 26.69 5.44 9.75
CA GLU A 143 26.87 4.02 10.02
C GLU A 143 26.54 3.25 8.74
N THR A 144 27.49 2.42 8.31
CA THR A 144 27.27 1.56 7.14
C THR A 144 26.11 0.62 7.45
N ILE A 145 25.01 0.78 6.71
CA ILE A 145 23.86 -0.12 6.76
C ILE A 145 24.34 -1.46 6.21
N ARG A 146 24.63 -2.38 7.12
CA ARG A 146 24.94 -3.77 6.77
C ARG A 146 23.85 -4.33 5.87
N ARG A 147 24.22 -5.17 4.89
CA ARG A 147 23.30 -5.81 3.94
C ARG A 147 22.00 -6.33 4.58
N GLY A 148 22.09 -7.02 5.72
CA GLY A 148 20.90 -7.53 6.43
C GLY A 148 19.96 -6.43 6.93
N ALA A 149 20.49 -5.30 7.39
CA ALA A 149 19.70 -4.14 7.78
C ALA A 149 19.06 -3.45 6.57
N LEU A 150 19.78 -3.36 5.44
CA LEU A 150 19.26 -2.83 4.19
C LEU A 150 18.08 -3.66 3.67
N MET A 151 18.25 -4.98 3.60
CA MET A 151 17.17 -5.88 3.17
C MET A 151 15.94 -5.79 4.07
N LYS A 152 16.14 -5.67 5.40
CA LYS A 152 15.05 -5.44 6.35
C LYS A 152 14.37 -4.08 6.14
N MET A 153 15.13 -3.04 5.79
CA MET A 153 14.57 -1.73 5.44
C MET A 153 13.69 -1.83 4.19
N LEU A 154 14.15 -2.50 3.13
CA LEU A 154 13.38 -2.68 1.90
C LEU A 154 12.08 -3.45 2.16
N LEU A 155 12.15 -4.55 2.91
CA LEU A 155 10.97 -5.31 3.31
C LEU A 155 9.97 -4.42 4.08
N ASN A 156 10.44 -3.63 5.04
CA ASN A 156 9.59 -2.70 5.79
C ASN A 156 8.99 -1.62 4.87
N CYS A 157 9.74 -1.09 3.91
CA CYS A 157 9.26 -0.10 2.94
C CYS A 157 8.15 -0.65 2.03
N ALA A 158 8.21 -1.93 1.65
CA ALA A 158 7.15 -2.60 0.92
C ALA A 158 5.91 -2.84 1.81
N GLN A 159 6.09 -3.40 3.00
CA GLN A 159 4.99 -3.71 3.93
C GLN A 159 4.23 -2.47 4.41
N THR A 160 4.94 -1.34 4.53
CA THR A 160 4.36 -0.06 4.96
C THR A 160 3.92 0.82 3.80
N LEU A 161 3.95 0.33 2.56
CA LEU A 161 3.39 1.06 1.42
C LEU A 161 1.87 1.30 1.65
N PRO A 162 1.40 2.55 1.58
CA PRO A 162 -0.02 2.89 1.70
C PRO A 162 -0.91 2.03 0.79
N LEU A 163 -2.02 1.52 1.32
CA LEU A 163 -3.07 0.92 0.48
C LEU A 163 -3.94 2.06 -0.08
N TRP A 164 -4.18 2.04 -1.39
CA TRP A 164 -5.16 2.95 -1.99
C TRP A 164 -6.57 2.54 -1.59
N ILE A 165 -7.33 3.52 -1.08
CA ILE A 165 -8.72 3.37 -0.67
C ILE A 165 -9.48 4.56 -1.24
N GLY A 166 -10.01 4.40 -2.45
CA GLY A 166 -10.81 5.41 -3.14
C GLY A 166 -12.27 5.43 -2.68
N ASN A 167 -13.00 6.47 -3.06
CA ASN A 167 -14.45 6.52 -2.92
C ASN A 167 -15.13 5.73 -4.05
N PHE A 168 -16.45 5.53 -3.94
CA PHE A 168 -17.21 4.81 -4.97
C PHE A 168 -17.07 5.47 -6.35
N GLY A 169 -16.64 4.69 -7.35
CA GLY A 169 -16.42 5.16 -8.72
C GLY A 169 -15.13 5.95 -8.95
N GLU A 170 -14.34 6.20 -7.91
CA GLU A 170 -13.05 6.88 -8.02
C GLU A 170 -11.98 5.93 -8.59
N LYS A 171 -11.26 6.38 -9.62
CA LYS A 171 -10.20 5.59 -10.24
C LYS A 171 -8.92 5.69 -9.41
N PRO A 172 -8.11 4.61 -9.35
CA PRO A 172 -6.79 4.67 -8.73
C PRO A 172 -5.92 5.77 -9.34
N PRO A 173 -5.23 6.57 -8.52
CA PRO A 173 -4.40 7.67 -8.99
C PRO A 173 -3.10 7.16 -9.64
N PRO A 174 -2.37 8.04 -10.37
CA PRO A 174 -1.00 7.76 -10.79
C PRO A 174 -0.13 7.26 -9.63
N LEU A 175 0.77 6.30 -9.90
CA LEU A 175 1.63 5.65 -8.91
C LEU A 175 0.90 4.79 -7.86
N CYS A 176 -0.37 4.44 -8.10
CA CYS A 176 -1.05 3.36 -7.40
C CYS A 176 -0.85 2.03 -8.16
N GLY A 177 -0.13 1.09 -7.55
CA GLY A 177 0.17 -0.21 -8.17
C GLY A 177 0.79 -0.05 -9.57
N ALA A 178 0.10 -0.56 -10.58
CA ALA A 178 0.50 -0.53 -11.98
C ALA A 178 0.11 0.76 -12.74
N ILE A 179 -0.61 1.70 -12.12
CA ILE A 179 -0.97 2.96 -12.78
C ILE A 179 0.27 3.81 -12.98
N ALA A 180 0.59 4.09 -14.25
CA ALA A 180 1.77 4.84 -14.65
C ALA A 180 1.82 6.25 -14.02
N PRO A 181 3.03 6.79 -13.76
CA PRO A 181 3.18 8.19 -13.36
C PRO A 181 2.66 9.14 -14.44
N GLU A 182 2.28 10.35 -14.04
CA GLU A 182 2.02 11.43 -14.98
C GLU A 182 3.27 11.76 -15.80
N GLN A 183 3.09 12.19 -17.05
CA GLN A 183 4.21 12.39 -17.98
C GLN A 183 5.17 13.51 -17.55
N ASN A 184 4.70 14.48 -16.77
CA ASN A 184 5.45 15.58 -16.18
C ASN A 184 5.78 15.35 -14.69
N TYR A 185 5.51 14.15 -14.16
CA TYR A 185 5.81 13.84 -12.77
C TYR A 185 7.31 14.01 -12.48
N VAL A 186 7.59 14.65 -11.35
CA VAL A 186 8.93 14.83 -10.81
C VAL A 186 8.97 14.17 -9.44
N ALA A 187 9.74 13.09 -9.31
CA ALA A 187 10.00 12.45 -8.02
C ALA A 187 10.64 13.44 -7.04
N LYS A 188 10.20 13.38 -5.79
CA LYS A 188 10.64 14.28 -4.72
C LYS A 188 11.96 13.80 -4.13
N VAL A 189 12.64 14.69 -3.42
CA VAL A 189 13.81 14.33 -2.62
C VAL A 189 13.42 13.23 -1.64
N ASN A 190 14.28 12.22 -1.50
CA ASN A 190 14.13 10.99 -0.74
C ASN A 190 13.11 9.97 -1.30
N ASP A 191 12.50 10.23 -2.46
CA ASP A 191 11.70 9.20 -3.12
C ASP A 191 12.61 8.08 -3.63
N MET A 192 12.16 6.84 -3.42
CA MET A 192 12.81 5.65 -3.98
C MET A 192 12.41 5.51 -5.45
N VAL A 193 13.39 5.29 -6.31
CA VAL A 193 13.24 5.24 -7.77
C VAL A 193 14.03 4.06 -8.33
N ALA A 194 13.60 3.52 -9.48
CA ALA A 194 14.44 2.66 -10.28
C ALA A 194 15.21 3.50 -11.30
N CYS A 195 16.51 3.27 -11.39
CA CYS A 195 17.43 4.07 -12.20
C CYS A 195 18.22 3.20 -13.16
N LEU A 196 18.26 3.59 -14.43
CA LEU A 196 19.11 2.96 -15.44
C LEU A 196 20.49 3.60 -15.44
N VAL A 197 21.43 2.97 -14.74
CA VAL A 197 22.84 3.38 -14.65
C VAL A 197 23.69 2.59 -15.63
N ARG A 198 24.84 3.15 -16.02
CA ARG A 198 25.79 2.46 -16.89
C ARG A 198 26.88 1.87 -16.01
N GLY A 199 27.01 0.54 -16.00
CA GLY A 199 28.04 -0.18 -15.24
C GLY A 199 29.44 0.01 -15.82
N SER A 200 30.44 -0.43 -15.05
CA SER A 200 31.87 -0.36 -15.40
C SER A 200 32.21 -1.12 -16.68
N GLU A 201 31.51 -2.22 -16.96
CA GLU A 201 31.67 -3.04 -18.18
C GLU A 201 30.88 -2.49 -19.38
N GLY A 202 30.22 -1.33 -19.20
CA GLY A 202 29.48 -0.64 -20.26
C GLY A 202 28.03 -1.10 -20.45
N GLU A 203 27.58 -2.09 -19.68
CA GLU A 203 26.20 -2.57 -19.66
C GLU A 203 25.28 -1.63 -18.84
N ASP A 204 24.05 -1.46 -19.30
CA ASP A 204 23.05 -0.63 -18.62
C ASP A 204 22.30 -1.49 -17.59
N ASN A 205 22.39 -1.14 -16.30
CA ASN A 205 21.78 -1.85 -15.17
C ASN A 205 20.67 -1.01 -14.52
N TRP A 206 19.54 -1.63 -14.20
CA TRP A 206 18.50 -0.98 -13.42
C TRP A 206 18.75 -1.21 -11.93
N ILE A 207 19.01 -0.14 -11.18
CA ILE A 207 19.25 -0.17 -9.74
C ILE A 207 18.14 0.54 -8.97
N LEU A 208 18.03 0.21 -7.68
CA LEU A 208 17.20 0.92 -6.72
C LEU A 208 18.01 2.09 -6.14
N ALA A 209 17.50 3.30 -6.30
CA ALA A 209 18.17 4.51 -5.85
C ALA A 209 17.21 5.45 -5.09
N GLU A 210 17.78 6.39 -4.35
CA GLU A 210 17.08 7.45 -3.64
C GLU A 210 17.33 8.79 -4.35
N VAL A 211 16.27 9.56 -4.60
CA VAL A 211 16.39 10.88 -5.23
C VAL A 211 16.99 11.88 -4.24
N VAL A 212 18.00 12.61 -4.69
CA VAL A 212 18.62 13.66 -3.86
C VAL A 212 18.23 15.05 -4.35
N SER A 213 18.22 15.26 -5.67
CA SER A 213 17.78 16.52 -6.24
C SER A 213 17.27 16.35 -7.67
N TYR A 214 16.47 17.31 -8.11
CA TYR A 214 16.06 17.45 -9.51
C TYR A 214 16.36 18.86 -9.99
N ASN A 215 17.11 18.98 -11.07
CA ASN A 215 17.39 20.26 -11.71
C ASN A 215 16.44 20.48 -12.91
N PRO A 216 15.45 21.38 -12.80
CA PRO A 216 14.49 21.62 -13.88
C PRO A 216 15.12 22.28 -15.12
N ALA A 217 16.25 23.00 -14.98
CA ALA A 217 16.92 23.63 -16.11
C ALA A 217 17.62 22.60 -17.02
N THR A 218 18.11 21.50 -16.45
CA THR A 218 18.82 20.44 -17.20
C THR A 218 17.99 19.17 -17.39
N ASN A 219 16.82 19.06 -16.75
CA ASN A 219 15.99 17.85 -16.68
C ASN A 219 16.76 16.61 -16.20
N LYS A 220 17.63 16.81 -15.21
CA LYS A 220 18.47 15.76 -14.62
C LYS A 220 18.17 15.59 -13.14
N TYR A 221 18.22 14.33 -12.72
CA TYR A 221 18.22 13.93 -11.32
C TYR A 221 19.64 13.70 -10.84
N GLU A 222 19.85 14.01 -9.57
CA GLU A 222 20.90 13.40 -8.76
C GLU A 222 20.27 12.33 -7.89
N VAL A 223 20.83 11.12 -7.92
CA VAL A 223 20.35 9.97 -7.15
C VAL A 223 21.52 9.27 -6.47
N ASP A 224 21.28 8.75 -5.27
CA ASP A 224 22.22 7.88 -4.56
C ASP A 224 21.78 6.41 -4.73
N ASP A 225 22.69 5.53 -5.13
CA ASP A 225 22.45 4.09 -5.03
C ASP A 225 22.13 3.71 -3.57
N ILE A 226 21.14 2.85 -3.38
CA ILE A 226 20.78 2.34 -2.05
C ILE A 226 21.77 1.28 -1.55
N ASP A 227 22.55 0.68 -2.44
CA ASP A 227 23.65 -0.20 -2.06
C ASP A 227 24.83 0.61 -1.50
N GLU A 228 25.05 0.46 -0.20
CA GLU A 228 26.03 1.25 0.51
C GLU A 228 27.49 0.87 0.22
N GLU A 229 27.73 -0.31 -0.35
CA GLU A 229 29.08 -0.74 -0.70
C GLU A 229 29.63 0.03 -1.92
N GLN A 230 28.75 0.59 -2.75
CA GLN A 230 29.12 1.38 -3.93
C GLN A 230 28.92 2.89 -3.74
N LYS A 231 27.93 3.35 -2.94
CA LYS A 231 27.56 4.77 -2.67
C LYS A 231 27.90 5.74 -3.81
N GLU A 232 27.52 5.37 -5.02
CA GLU A 232 27.78 6.19 -6.19
C GLU A 232 26.63 7.18 -6.38
N ARG A 233 26.97 8.48 -6.32
CA ARG A 233 26.07 9.55 -6.72
C ARG A 233 26.01 9.57 -8.25
N HIS A 234 24.86 9.27 -8.81
CA HIS A 234 24.66 9.33 -10.25
C HIS A 234 23.89 10.60 -10.65
N THR A 235 24.31 11.21 -11.76
CA THR A 235 23.56 12.29 -12.42
C THR A 235 22.89 11.74 -13.68
N LEU A 236 21.57 11.55 -13.63
CA LEU A 236 20.81 10.86 -14.68
C LEU A 236 19.77 11.76 -15.33
N SER A 237 19.59 11.63 -16.65
CA SER A 237 18.46 12.26 -17.34
C SER A 237 17.13 11.68 -16.85
N ARG A 238 16.06 12.49 -16.82
CA ARG A 238 14.69 12.07 -16.43
C ARG A 238 14.20 10.75 -17.04
N ARG A 239 14.58 10.45 -18.29
CA ARG A 239 14.19 9.19 -18.98
C ARG A 239 14.78 7.92 -18.34
N ARG A 240 15.93 8.04 -17.67
CA ARG A 240 16.64 6.94 -16.98
C ARG A 240 16.16 6.76 -15.54
N VAL A 241 15.19 7.54 -15.08
CA VAL A 241 14.60 7.43 -13.74
C VAL A 241 13.14 7.02 -13.88
N TYR A 242 12.72 6.03 -13.10
CA TYR A 242 11.33 5.58 -13.02
C TYR A 242 10.87 5.64 -11.55
N PRO A 243 9.85 6.44 -11.22
CA PRO A 243 9.31 6.50 -9.86
C PRO A 243 8.64 5.19 -9.45
N LEU A 244 8.95 4.69 -8.26
CA LEU A 244 8.26 3.52 -7.72
C LEU A 244 6.81 3.87 -7.32
N PRO A 245 5.89 2.88 -7.24
CA PRO A 245 4.55 3.10 -6.73
C PRO A 245 4.57 3.72 -5.33
N LEU A 246 3.73 4.73 -5.12
CA LEU A 246 3.52 5.40 -3.84
C LEU A 246 2.40 4.74 -3.02
N MET A 247 1.56 3.95 -3.68
CA MET A 247 0.49 3.20 -3.06
C MET A 247 0.39 1.81 -3.69
N ARG A 248 0.01 0.80 -2.91
CA ARG A 248 -0.40 -0.50 -3.43
C ARG A 248 -1.88 -0.46 -3.82
N ALA A 249 -2.23 -1.16 -4.89
CA ALA A 249 -3.60 -1.40 -5.30
C ALA A 249 -4.20 -2.52 -4.44
N ASN A 250 -5.48 -2.37 -4.07
CA ASN A 250 -6.23 -3.44 -3.42
C ASN A 250 -6.78 -4.40 -4.49
N PRO A 251 -6.37 -5.67 -4.55
CA PRO A 251 -6.86 -6.61 -5.56
C PRO A 251 -8.38 -6.80 -5.55
N GLU A 252 -9.02 -6.66 -4.38
CA GLU A 252 -10.46 -6.89 -4.21
C GLU A 252 -11.31 -5.74 -4.76
N VAL A 253 -10.75 -4.52 -4.84
CA VAL A 253 -11.48 -3.30 -5.17
C VAL A 253 -10.97 -2.64 -6.45
N ASN A 254 -9.67 -2.75 -6.71
CA ASN A 254 -8.97 -2.09 -7.80
C ASN A 254 -8.06 -3.05 -8.58
N PRO A 255 -8.57 -4.18 -9.11
CA PRO A 255 -7.78 -5.13 -9.89
C PRO A 255 -7.21 -4.50 -11.17
N GLU A 256 -7.83 -3.44 -11.70
CA GLU A 256 -7.35 -2.67 -12.86
C GLU A 256 -6.02 -1.95 -12.61
N ALA A 257 -5.65 -1.73 -11.35
CA ALA A 257 -4.39 -1.12 -10.95
C ALA A 257 -3.30 -2.16 -10.63
N LEU A 258 -3.46 -3.41 -11.08
CA LEU A 258 -2.44 -4.46 -11.00
C LEU A 258 -1.97 -4.85 -12.41
N TYR A 259 -0.69 -5.21 -12.54
CA TYR A 259 -0.20 -5.82 -13.78
C TYR A 259 -0.88 -7.18 -14.00
N PRO A 260 -1.49 -7.42 -15.17
CA PRO A 260 -2.14 -8.70 -15.46
C PRO A 260 -1.11 -9.83 -15.66
N LYS A 261 -1.55 -11.08 -15.51
CA LYS A 261 -0.72 -12.26 -15.76
C LYS A 261 -0.17 -12.24 -17.18
N GLY A 262 1.11 -12.59 -17.34
CA GLY A 262 1.83 -12.54 -18.61
C GLY A 262 2.42 -11.16 -18.95
N SER A 263 2.18 -10.13 -18.14
CA SER A 263 2.80 -8.83 -18.35
C SER A 263 4.31 -8.91 -18.15
N ILE A 264 5.05 -8.28 -19.07
CA ILE A 264 6.49 -8.06 -18.93
C ILE A 264 6.70 -6.81 -18.10
N VAL A 265 7.47 -6.95 -17.01
CA VAL A 265 7.75 -5.90 -16.03
C VAL A 265 9.24 -5.87 -15.72
N MET A 266 9.67 -4.80 -15.06
CA MET A 266 10.92 -4.79 -14.32
C MET A 266 10.58 -5.04 -12.84
N ALA A 267 11.24 -6.01 -12.21
CA ALA A 267 11.02 -6.37 -10.81
C ALA A 267 12.34 -6.39 -10.06
N LEU A 268 12.34 -5.97 -8.79
CA LEU A 268 13.53 -6.06 -7.94
C LEU A 268 13.82 -7.54 -7.63
N TYR A 269 15.02 -8.02 -7.94
CA TYR A 269 15.38 -9.40 -7.68
C TYR A 269 15.57 -9.62 -6.17
N PRO A 270 15.03 -10.70 -5.58
CA PRO A 270 15.11 -10.94 -4.15
C PRO A 270 16.55 -10.87 -3.61
N GLN A 271 16.71 -10.23 -2.45
CA GLN A 271 18.00 -10.05 -1.77
C GLN A 271 19.05 -9.22 -2.54
N THR A 272 18.60 -8.38 -3.49
CA THR A 272 19.44 -7.45 -4.25
C THR A 272 18.84 -6.05 -4.26
N THR A 273 19.59 -5.11 -4.82
CA THR A 273 19.17 -3.72 -5.10
C THR A 273 18.95 -3.48 -6.60
N CYS A 274 18.85 -4.53 -7.42
CA CYS A 274 18.75 -4.43 -8.88
C CYS A 274 17.40 -4.92 -9.40
N PHE A 275 16.92 -4.27 -10.45
CA PHE A 275 15.72 -4.67 -11.17
C PHE A 275 16.08 -5.44 -12.44
N TYR A 276 15.34 -6.51 -12.69
CA TYR A 276 15.50 -7.36 -13.87
C TYR A 276 14.16 -7.58 -14.55
N LYS A 277 14.23 -7.95 -15.83
CA LYS A 277 13.05 -8.25 -16.62
C LYS A 277 12.39 -9.52 -16.09
N ALA A 278 11.09 -9.46 -15.89
CA ALA A 278 10.30 -10.57 -15.37
C ALA A 278 8.90 -10.60 -16.01
N VAL A 279 8.26 -11.75 -15.90
CA VAL A 279 6.87 -11.98 -16.32
C VAL A 279 6.00 -12.21 -15.10
N ILE A 280 4.85 -11.53 -15.02
CA ILE A 280 3.87 -11.77 -13.96
C ILE A 280 3.27 -13.18 -14.10
N ASN A 281 3.49 -14.05 -13.12
CA ASN A 281 2.89 -15.39 -13.09
C ASN A 281 1.57 -15.44 -12.33
N ARG A 282 1.51 -14.77 -11.17
CA ARG A 282 0.31 -14.67 -10.33
C ARG A 282 0.20 -13.28 -9.71
N LEU A 283 -1.03 -12.77 -9.68
CA LEU A 283 -1.38 -11.52 -9.03
C LEU A 283 -1.61 -11.76 -7.53
N PRO A 284 -1.39 -10.75 -6.68
CA PRO A 284 -1.89 -10.80 -5.31
C PRO A 284 -3.42 -10.90 -5.33
N THR A 285 -3.98 -11.74 -4.45
CA THR A 285 -5.43 -11.86 -4.24
C THR A 285 -5.89 -11.07 -3.04
N LEU A 286 -4.99 -10.84 -2.08
CA LEU A 286 -5.22 -9.99 -0.90
C LEU A 286 -4.29 -8.78 -0.91
N ALA A 287 -4.71 -7.69 -0.26
CA ALA A 287 -3.92 -6.47 -0.16
C ALA A 287 -2.54 -6.65 0.51
N THR A 288 -2.34 -7.72 1.27
CA THR A 288 -1.07 -8.06 1.96
C THR A 288 -0.16 -8.98 1.16
N GLU A 289 -0.63 -9.52 0.03
CA GLU A 289 0.14 -10.44 -0.81
C GLU A 289 1.03 -9.70 -1.81
N GLU A 290 2.00 -10.44 -2.33
CA GLU A 290 2.98 -9.99 -3.32
C GLU A 290 2.64 -10.56 -4.71
N TYR A 291 3.25 -10.02 -5.76
CA TYR A 291 3.23 -10.68 -7.06
C TYR A 291 4.09 -11.93 -7.02
N GLU A 292 3.68 -12.95 -7.74
CA GLU A 292 4.57 -14.04 -8.13
C GLU A 292 5.07 -13.77 -9.55
N VAL A 293 6.38 -13.72 -9.74
CA VAL A 293 7.03 -13.39 -11.02
C VAL A 293 8.05 -14.45 -11.43
N LEU A 294 8.30 -14.54 -12.73
CA LEU A 294 9.36 -15.37 -13.33
C LEU A 294 10.37 -14.42 -13.98
N PHE A 295 11.61 -14.39 -13.49
CA PHE A 295 12.66 -13.56 -14.06
C PHE A 295 13.21 -14.20 -15.34
N GLU A 296 13.57 -13.40 -16.33
CA GLU A 296 14.31 -13.90 -17.50
C GLU A 296 15.72 -14.28 -17.06
N ASP A 297 16.06 -15.56 -17.19
CA ASP A 297 17.35 -16.10 -16.77
C ASP A 297 17.77 -17.24 -17.72
N PRO A 298 18.78 -17.03 -18.58
CA PRO A 298 19.22 -18.00 -19.58
C PRO A 298 19.91 -19.23 -18.99
N THR A 299 20.19 -19.24 -17.68
CA THR A 299 20.75 -20.42 -17.01
C THR A 299 19.72 -21.53 -16.81
N TYR A 300 18.42 -21.22 -16.89
CA TYR A 300 17.34 -22.19 -16.86
C TYR A 300 16.97 -22.68 -18.26
N ALA A 301 16.52 -23.93 -18.36
CA ALA A 301 16.24 -24.59 -19.64
C ALA A 301 15.09 -23.92 -20.43
N ASP A 302 14.11 -23.35 -19.73
CA ASP A 302 13.00 -22.59 -20.30
C ASP A 302 13.27 -21.08 -20.38
N GLY A 303 14.46 -20.63 -19.94
CA GLY A 303 14.86 -19.23 -19.93
C GLY A 303 14.25 -18.40 -18.80
N TYR A 304 13.62 -19.03 -17.81
CA TYR A 304 12.96 -18.34 -16.71
C TYR A 304 13.34 -18.91 -15.33
N SER A 305 13.42 -18.02 -14.33
CA SER A 305 13.59 -18.44 -12.95
C SER A 305 12.38 -19.23 -12.43
N PRO A 306 12.53 -19.99 -11.33
CA PRO A 306 11.40 -20.44 -10.53
C PRO A 306 10.51 -19.25 -10.10
N PRO A 307 9.25 -19.51 -9.68
CA PRO A 307 8.38 -18.49 -9.15
C PRO A 307 8.97 -17.80 -7.91
N LEU A 308 9.09 -16.48 -7.97
CA LEU A 308 9.61 -15.63 -6.88
C LEU A 308 8.60 -14.55 -6.50
N MET A 309 8.55 -14.21 -5.21
CA MET A 309 7.62 -13.19 -4.70
C MET A 309 8.26 -11.80 -4.71
N VAL A 310 7.54 -10.82 -5.24
CA VAL A 310 7.98 -9.42 -5.29
C VAL A 310 6.82 -8.50 -4.94
N ALA A 311 6.99 -7.69 -3.89
CA ALA A 311 5.99 -6.72 -3.47
C ALA A 311 5.63 -5.71 -4.57
N GLN A 312 4.39 -5.22 -4.59
CA GLN A 312 3.92 -4.24 -5.57
C GLN A 312 4.83 -3.00 -5.68
N ARG A 313 5.43 -2.56 -4.56
CA ARG A 313 6.38 -1.43 -4.51
C ARG A 313 7.56 -1.59 -5.47
N TYR A 314 7.96 -2.82 -5.74
CA TYR A 314 9.19 -3.17 -6.43
C TYR A 314 8.93 -3.82 -7.80
N VAL A 315 7.72 -3.65 -8.34
CA VAL A 315 7.34 -4.06 -9.69
C VAL A 315 6.94 -2.81 -10.47
N ILE A 316 7.62 -2.55 -11.58
CA ILE A 316 7.40 -1.36 -12.41
C ILE A 316 7.25 -1.72 -13.89
N GLN A 317 6.67 -0.80 -14.66
CA GLN A 317 6.51 -0.96 -16.09
C GLN A 317 7.88 -0.97 -16.78
N ILE A 318 8.05 -1.89 -17.74
CA ILE A 318 9.23 -1.86 -18.62
C ILE A 318 9.17 -0.61 -19.50
N LYS A 319 10.16 0.27 -19.38
CA LYS A 319 10.38 1.33 -20.36
C LYS A 319 11.18 0.72 -21.51
N ASP A 320 10.54 0.42 -22.63
CA ASP A 320 11.24 0.05 -23.86
C ASP A 320 12.19 1.20 -24.26
N VAL A 321 13.49 0.99 -24.05
CA VAL A 321 14.54 1.92 -24.50
C VAL A 321 14.71 1.82 -26.03
N SER A 322 14.11 0.80 -26.68
CA SER A 322 14.32 0.42 -28.07
C SER A 322 13.46 1.18 -29.08
N LYS A 323 12.43 1.94 -28.68
CA LYS A 323 11.69 2.81 -29.62
C LYS A 323 12.44 4.12 -29.83
N LYS A 324 13.53 4.07 -30.59
CA LYS A 324 13.95 5.19 -31.43
C LYS A 324 12.81 5.44 -32.42
N LYS A 325 12.06 6.52 -32.24
CA LYS A 325 11.30 7.11 -33.34
C LYS A 325 12.25 7.80 -34.29
#